data_AF-X6M6Z2-F1
#
_entry.id   AF-X6M6Z2-F1
#
_cell.length_a   1.000
_cell.length_b   1.000
_cell.length_c   1.000
_cell.angle_alpha   90.00
_cell.angle_beta   90.00
_cell.angle_gamma   90.00
#
_symmetry.space_group_name_H-M   'P 1'
#
loop_
_entity.id
_entity.type
_entity.pdbx_description
1 polymer ?
#
loop_
_entity_poly.entity_id
_entity_poly.type
_entity_poly.pdbx_seq_one_letter_code
_entity_poly.pdbx_strand_id
1 'polypeptide(L)'
;HIDGLENIISAFNKLICDFKRKGHDLLDDDDTAFERDFVEFTMNNSALENQVQSFIESRFNKVTKIEEALALLEKFRVILHRESLQNDLDNKYMQVFRSYGKQLEHIQQIFIKKRENPPLSRNMTKVAGCIQWSRQLLNRITGLA
;
A
#
# COMPACT_ATOMS: atom_id res chain seq x y z
N HIS A 1 12.36 3.63 -4.24
CA HIS A 1 11.93 3.53 -5.66
C HIS A 1 10.67 2.68 -5.72
N ILE A 2 9.57 3.20 -6.29
CA ILE A 2 8.37 2.40 -6.57
C ILE A 2 8.22 2.38 -8.08
N ASP A 3 8.64 1.27 -8.70
CA ASP A 3 8.55 1.09 -10.15
C ASP A 3 7.11 1.27 -10.61
N GLY A 4 6.90 2.19 -11.55
CA GLY A 4 5.59 2.50 -12.14
C GLY A 4 5.03 3.90 -11.84
N LEU A 5 5.57 4.64 -10.85
CA LEU A 5 5.15 6.03 -10.60
C LEU A 5 5.83 7.07 -11.51
N GLU A 6 6.94 6.70 -12.16
CA GLU A 6 7.73 7.61 -12.99
C GLU A 6 6.92 8.32 -14.07
N ASN A 7 6.01 7.60 -14.74
CA ASN A 7 5.16 8.18 -15.77
C ASN A 7 4.22 9.25 -15.21
N ILE A 8 3.66 9.03 -14.02
CA ILE A 8 2.78 9.99 -13.35
C ILE A 8 3.57 11.22 -12.90
N ILE A 9 4.76 11.02 -12.34
CA ILE A 9 5.67 12.10 -11.93
C ILE A 9 6.11 12.94 -13.14
N SER A 10 6.45 12.28 -14.26
CA SER A 10 6.80 12.95 -15.51
C SER A 10 5.63 13.77 -16.07
N ALA A 11 4.42 13.20 -16.07
CA ALA A 11 3.21 13.91 -16.48
C ALA A 11 2.92 15.13 -15.59
N PHE A 12 3.09 15.02 -14.28
CA PHE A 12 2.95 16.13 -13.35
C PHE A 12 3.98 17.24 -13.59
N ASN A 13 5.25 16.88 -13.77
CA ASN A 13 6.30 17.85 -14.10
C ASN A 13 6.01 18.57 -15.42
N LYS A 14 5.53 17.85 -16.44
CA LYS A 14 5.10 18.44 -17.70
C LYS A 14 3.94 19.42 -17.50
N LEU A 15 2.92 19.04 -16.72
CA LEU A 15 1.79 19.91 -16.37
C LEU A 15 2.26 21.21 -15.72
N ILE A 16 3.21 21.14 -14.77
CA ILE A 16 3.82 22.32 -14.14
C ILE A 16 4.57 23.17 -15.16
N CYS A 17 5.37 22.56 -16.03
CA CYS A 17 6.13 23.30 -17.04
C CYS A 17 5.21 24.02 -18.02
N ASP A 18 4.14 23.36 -18.46
CA ASP A 18 3.15 23.95 -19.37
C ASP A 18 2.42 25.11 -18.71
N PHE A 19 2.02 24.98 -17.43
CA PHE A 19 1.39 26.07 -16.68
C PHE A 19 2.34 27.26 -16.47
N LYS A 20 3.58 27.01 -16.03
CA LYS A 20 4.59 28.06 -15.82
C LYS A 20 4.95 28.81 -17.09
N ARG A 21 4.97 28.13 -18.24
CA ARG A 21 5.31 28.73 -19.54
C ARG A 21 4.28 29.76 -20.01
N LYS A 22 3.03 29.67 -19.55
CA LYS A 22 1.99 30.66 -19.90
C LYS A 22 2.29 32.05 -19.32
N GLY A 23 3.05 32.13 -18.22
CA GLY A 23 3.65 33.39 -17.75
C GLY A 23 2.66 34.47 -17.34
N HIS A 24 1.53 34.08 -16.73
CA HIS A 24 0.51 35.00 -16.24
C HIS A 24 1.07 35.99 -15.22
N ASP A 25 0.57 37.23 -15.25
CA ASP A 25 0.79 38.21 -14.19
C ASP A 25 -0.19 37.93 -13.05
N LEU A 26 0.33 37.51 -11.89
CA LEU A 26 -0.50 37.13 -10.73
C LEU A 26 -1.09 38.34 -10.00
N LEU A 27 -0.74 39.56 -10.42
CA LEU A 27 -1.20 40.82 -9.81
C LEU A 27 -2.24 41.55 -10.68
N ASP A 28 -2.54 41.05 -11.88
CA ASP A 28 -3.55 41.62 -12.77
C ASP A 28 -4.93 41.00 -12.49
N ASP A 29 -5.79 41.74 -11.78
CA ASP A 29 -7.13 41.31 -11.37
C ASP A 29 -8.12 41.26 -12.56
N ASP A 30 -7.77 41.85 -13.71
CA ASP A 30 -8.57 41.80 -14.93
C ASP A 30 -8.24 40.57 -15.81
N ASP A 31 -7.17 39.81 -15.50
CA ASP A 31 -6.75 38.63 -16.27
C ASP A 31 -7.57 37.37 -15.96
N THR A 32 -8.73 37.26 -16.61
CA THR A 32 -9.55 36.03 -16.59
C THR A 32 -8.91 34.81 -17.26
N ALA A 33 -7.77 34.96 -17.96
CA ALA A 33 -7.07 33.82 -18.56
C ALA A 33 -6.37 32.98 -17.48
N PHE A 34 -5.81 33.62 -16.45
CA PHE A 34 -5.20 32.89 -15.32
C PHE A 34 -6.20 31.98 -14.61
N GLU A 35 -7.40 32.49 -14.27
CA GLU A 35 -8.42 31.67 -13.60
C GLU A 35 -8.81 30.46 -14.45
N ARG A 36 -9.03 30.67 -15.75
CA ARG A 36 -9.37 29.59 -16.69
C ARG A 36 -8.29 28.52 -16.74
N ASP A 37 -7.04 28.95 -16.87
CA ASP A 37 -5.88 28.06 -16.97
C ASP A 37 -5.57 27.35 -15.65
N PHE A 38 -5.84 28.01 -14.52
CA PHE A 38 -5.71 27.43 -13.19
C PHE A 38 -6.78 26.37 -12.91
N VAL A 39 -8.02 26.58 -13.37
CA VAL A 39 -9.07 25.57 -13.33
C VAL A 39 -8.68 24.36 -14.17
N GLU A 40 -8.20 24.56 -15.38
CA GLU A 40 -7.71 23.47 -16.25
C GLU A 40 -6.54 22.70 -15.59
N PHE A 41 -5.57 23.43 -15.02
CA PHE A 41 -4.46 22.83 -14.28
C PHE A 41 -4.95 21.98 -13.12
N THR A 42 -5.90 22.49 -12.32
CA THR A 42 -6.45 21.79 -11.15
C THR A 42 -7.21 20.53 -11.55
N MET A 43 -7.99 20.58 -12.64
CA MET A 43 -8.67 19.40 -13.20
C MET A 43 -7.68 18.32 -13.63
N ASN A 44 -6.65 18.70 -14.38
CA ASN A 44 -5.61 17.77 -14.83
C ASN A 44 -4.80 17.20 -13.67
N ASN A 45 -4.48 18.03 -12.66
CA ASN A 45 -3.82 17.59 -11.44
C ASN A 45 -4.67 16.56 -10.66
N SER A 46 -5.99 16.80 -10.55
CA SER A 46 -6.91 15.82 -9.94
C SER A 46 -6.97 14.50 -10.73
N ALA A 47 -6.92 14.56 -12.07
CA ALA A 47 -6.85 13.35 -12.89
C ALA A 47 -5.56 12.54 -12.65
N LEU A 48 -4.42 13.21 -12.40
CA LEU A 48 -3.17 12.53 -12.03
C LEU A 48 -3.25 11.90 -10.63
N GLU A 49 -3.90 12.56 -9.67
CA GLU A 49 -4.17 11.97 -8.34
C GLU A 49 -5.02 10.70 -8.43
N ASN A 50 -6.07 10.70 -9.25
CA ASN A 50 -6.88 9.50 -9.49
C ASN A 50 -6.06 8.35 -10.11
N GLN A 51 -5.06 8.67 -10.95
CA GLN A 51 -4.12 7.66 -11.46
C GLN A 51 -3.23 7.09 -10.36
N VAL A 52 -2.76 7.92 -9.41
CA VAL A 52 -2.00 7.45 -8.24
C VAL A 52 -2.85 6.53 -7.39
N GLN A 53 -4.10 6.89 -7.10
CA GLN A 53 -5.04 6.03 -6.37
C GLN A 53 -5.22 4.68 -7.08
N SER A 54 -5.52 4.69 -8.38
CA SER A 54 -5.69 3.48 -9.19
C SER A 54 -4.43 2.61 -9.19
N PHE A 55 -3.25 3.22 -9.22
CA PHE A 55 -1.97 2.51 -9.15
C PHE A 55 -1.77 1.83 -7.79
N ILE A 56 -2.06 2.54 -6.69
CA ILE A 56 -2.04 1.99 -5.33
C ILE A 56 -2.95 0.77 -5.25
N GLU A 57 -4.19 0.88 -5.72
CA GLU A 57 -5.15 -0.22 -5.71
C GLU A 57 -4.68 -1.44 -6.51
N SER A 58 -4.17 -1.22 -7.73
CA SER A 58 -3.60 -2.29 -8.55
C SER A 58 -2.44 -3.00 -7.86
N ARG A 59 -1.60 -2.26 -7.14
CA ARG A 59 -0.49 -2.83 -6.37
C ARG A 59 -0.99 -3.66 -5.19
N PHE A 60 -1.94 -3.17 -4.40
CA PHE A 60 -2.51 -3.93 -3.29
C PHE A 60 -3.23 -5.21 -3.76
N ASN A 61 -3.91 -5.17 -4.90
CA ASN A 61 -4.60 -6.35 -5.45
C ASN A 61 -3.63 -7.47 -5.89
N LYS A 62 -2.37 -7.14 -6.20
CA LYS A 62 -1.34 -8.12 -6.59
C LYS A 62 -0.63 -8.73 -5.38
N VAL A 63 -0.68 -8.06 -4.24
CA VAL A 63 0.00 -8.52 -3.02
C VAL A 63 -0.83 -9.61 -2.35
N THR A 64 -0.21 -10.77 -2.14
CA THR A 64 -0.86 -11.93 -1.49
C THR A 64 -0.38 -12.13 -0.06
N LYS A 65 0.83 -11.68 0.27
CA LYS A 65 1.42 -11.79 1.60
C LYS A 65 1.24 -10.51 2.40
N ILE A 66 1.03 -10.67 3.70
CA ILE A 66 0.82 -9.55 4.61
C ILE A 66 2.11 -8.75 4.81
N GLU A 67 3.28 -9.41 4.88
CA GLU A 67 4.55 -8.68 5.05
C GLU A 67 4.82 -7.76 3.85
N GLU A 68 4.54 -8.24 2.64
CA GLU A 68 4.67 -7.47 1.40
C GLU A 68 3.68 -6.28 1.38
N ALA A 69 2.46 -6.47 1.89
CA ALA A 69 1.44 -5.42 1.95
C ALA A 69 1.81 -4.32 2.96
N LEU A 70 2.34 -4.71 4.12
CA LEU A 70 2.83 -3.77 5.13
C LEU A 70 4.06 -2.99 4.64
N ALA A 71 5.00 -3.65 3.99
CA ALA A 71 6.16 -3.00 3.39
C ALA A 71 5.76 -2.00 2.28
N LEU A 72 4.69 -2.31 1.53
CA LEU A 72 4.14 -1.40 0.54
C LEU A 72 3.43 -0.20 1.17
N LEU A 73 2.66 -0.41 2.24
CA LEU A 73 2.02 0.67 3.03
C LEU A 73 3.04 1.66 3.54
N GLU A 74 4.12 1.20 4.18
CA GLU A 74 5.18 2.07 4.70
C GLU A 74 5.83 2.90 3.59
N LYS A 75 6.12 2.29 2.43
CA LYS A 75 6.67 3.04 1.29
C LYS A 75 5.74 4.14 0.80
N PHE A 76 4.43 3.88 0.73
CA PHE A 76 3.47 4.90 0.29
C PHE A 76 3.24 5.99 1.33
N ARG A 77 3.24 5.68 2.63
CA ARG A 77 3.12 6.70 3.70
C ARG A 77 4.26 7.71 3.67
N VAL A 78 5.48 7.28 3.36
CA VAL A 78 6.64 8.18 3.26
C VAL A 78 6.55 9.11 2.04
N ILE A 79 5.86 8.71 0.97
CA ILE A 79 5.83 9.45 -0.30
C ILE A 79 4.58 10.35 -0.39
N LEU A 80 3.44 9.91 0.15
CA LEU A 80 2.15 10.56 -0.02
C LEU A 80 1.78 11.40 1.21
N HIS A 81 1.81 12.72 1.02
CA HIS A 81 1.53 13.70 2.07
C HIS A 81 0.18 14.42 1.92
N ARG A 82 -0.53 14.21 0.80
CA ARG A 82 -1.87 14.78 0.59
C ARG A 82 -2.90 14.04 1.44
N GLU A 83 -3.76 14.78 2.13
CA GLU A 83 -4.78 14.25 3.04
C GLU A 83 -5.71 13.23 2.36
N SER A 84 -6.16 13.51 1.14
CA SER A 84 -7.04 12.60 0.37
C SER A 84 -6.41 11.22 0.19
N LEU A 85 -5.13 11.18 -0.20
CA LEU A 85 -4.38 9.93 -0.41
C LEU A 85 -4.03 9.24 0.91
N GLN A 86 -3.84 9.99 1.99
CA GLN A 86 -3.60 9.40 3.32
C GLN A 86 -4.83 8.68 3.85
N ASN A 87 -6.02 9.26 3.69
CA ASN A 87 -7.27 8.59 4.06
C ASN A 87 -7.45 7.26 3.33
N ASP A 88 -7.11 7.21 2.03
CA ASP A 88 -7.15 5.97 1.25
C ASP A 88 -6.15 4.93 1.78
N LEU A 89 -4.93 5.35 2.13
CA LEU A 89 -3.92 4.46 2.72
C LEU A 89 -4.37 3.91 4.08
N ASP A 90 -4.97 4.73 4.93
CA ASP A 90 -5.48 4.29 6.23
C ASP A 90 -6.60 3.24 6.08
N ASN A 91 -7.48 3.44 5.09
CA ASN A 91 -8.48 2.44 4.73
C ASN A 91 -7.83 1.11 4.28
N LYS A 92 -6.77 1.15 3.45
CA LYS A 92 -6.04 -0.05 3.05
C LYS A 92 -5.30 -0.69 4.23
N TYR A 93 -4.74 0.11 5.15
CA TYR A 93 -4.13 -0.40 6.38
C TYR A 93 -5.14 -1.21 7.20
N MET A 94 -6.34 -0.70 7.40
CA MET A 94 -7.41 -1.42 8.10
C MET A 94 -7.80 -2.73 7.41
N GLN A 95 -7.78 -2.78 6.07
CA GLN A 95 -8.04 -4.01 5.32
C GLN A 95 -6.92 -5.06 5.51
N VAL A 96 -5.66 -4.62 5.48
CA VAL A 96 -4.50 -5.48 5.74
C VAL A 96 -4.54 -6.01 7.18
N PHE A 97 -4.86 -5.15 8.15
CA PHE A 97 -5.01 -5.52 9.55
C PHE A 97 -6.10 -6.58 9.78
N ARG A 98 -7.27 -6.41 9.15
CA ARG A 98 -8.36 -7.41 9.20
C ARG A 98 -7.94 -8.74 8.58
N SER A 99 -7.19 -8.70 7.47
CA SER A 99 -6.67 -9.90 6.81
C SER A 99 -5.66 -10.63 7.70
N TYR A 100 -4.82 -9.89 8.43
CA TYR A 100 -3.91 -10.44 9.44
C TYR A 100 -4.66 -11.10 10.58
N GLY A 101 -5.70 -10.47 11.13
CA GLY A 101 -6.56 -11.07 12.15
C GLY A 101 -7.14 -12.42 11.71
N LYS A 102 -7.64 -12.51 10.46
CA LYS A 102 -8.15 -13.79 9.90
C LYS A 102 -7.06 -14.85 9.77
N GLN A 103 -5.84 -14.48 9.36
CA GLN A 103 -4.73 -15.43 9.30
C GLN A 103 -4.34 -15.95 10.70
N LEU A 104 -4.35 -15.07 11.70
CA LEU A 104 -4.09 -15.43 13.09
C LEU A 104 -5.13 -16.42 13.63
N GLU A 105 -6.41 -16.15 13.42
CA GLU A 105 -7.51 -17.07 13.77
C GLU A 105 -7.35 -18.43 13.08
N HIS A 106 -7.00 -18.44 11.79
CA HIS A 106 -6.75 -19.67 11.06
C HIS A 106 -5.59 -20.49 11.65
N ILE A 107 -4.48 -19.83 11.99
CA ILE A 107 -3.34 -20.49 12.64
C ILE A 107 -3.74 -21.02 14.02
N GLN A 108 -4.51 -20.27 14.79
CA GLN A 108 -5.04 -20.72 16.08
C GLN A 108 -5.91 -21.97 15.94
N GLN A 109 -6.80 -22.01 14.94
CA GLN A 109 -7.63 -23.19 14.66
C GLN A 109 -6.78 -24.42 14.29
N ILE A 110 -5.74 -24.23 13.46
CA ILE A 110 -4.78 -25.29 13.13
C ILE A 110 -4.09 -25.81 14.39
N PHE A 111 -3.64 -24.90 15.25
CA PHE A 111 -2.98 -25.24 16.50
C PHE A 111 -3.89 -26.09 17.39
N ILE A 112 -5.11 -25.62 17.66
CA ILE A 112 -6.08 -26.32 18.51
C ILE A 112 -6.42 -27.70 17.94
N LYS A 113 -6.67 -27.79 16.63
CA LYS A 113 -7.07 -29.05 15.97
C LYS A 113 -5.96 -30.10 15.94
N LYS A 114 -4.70 -29.67 15.83
CA LYS A 114 -3.56 -30.57 15.63
C LYS A 114 -2.64 -30.68 16.85
N ARG A 115 -2.94 -30.03 17.98
CA ARG A 115 -2.10 -30.08 19.20
C ARG A 115 -1.85 -31.49 19.72
N GLU A 116 -2.83 -32.39 19.57
CA GLU A 116 -2.74 -33.76 20.09
C GLU A 116 -1.93 -34.68 19.17
N ASN A 117 -1.99 -34.44 17.86
CA ASN A 117 -1.23 -35.19 16.87
C ASN A 117 -0.75 -34.26 15.73
N PRO A 118 0.32 -33.48 15.98
CA PRO A 118 0.81 -32.54 14.99
C PRO A 118 1.46 -33.26 13.81
N PRO A 119 1.42 -32.68 12.60
CA PRO A 119 2.08 -33.26 11.44
C PRO A 119 3.60 -33.15 11.65
N LEU A 120 4.25 -34.30 11.86
CA LEU A 120 5.68 -34.37 12.13
C LEU A 120 6.48 -34.60 10.84
N SER A 121 7.68 -34.04 10.76
CA SER A 121 8.65 -34.37 9.71
C SER A 121 9.13 -35.81 9.86
N ARG A 122 9.44 -36.47 8.72
CA ARG A 122 10.02 -37.82 8.72
C ARG A 122 11.30 -37.84 9.58
N ASN A 123 11.47 -38.90 10.37
CA ASN A 123 12.61 -39.15 11.27
C ASN A 123 12.72 -38.25 12.52
N MET A 124 11.67 -37.49 12.88
CA MET A 124 11.63 -36.78 14.17
C MET A 124 10.99 -37.62 15.28
N THR A 125 11.53 -37.50 16.49
CA THR A 125 10.88 -38.05 17.69
C THR A 125 9.60 -37.24 18.00
N LYS A 126 8.58 -37.90 18.58
CA LYS A 126 7.27 -37.28 18.85
C LYS A 126 7.39 -35.94 19.57
N VAL A 127 8.18 -35.88 20.65
CA VAL A 127 8.33 -34.67 21.48
C VAL A 127 9.05 -33.55 20.71
N ALA A 128 10.17 -33.85 20.04
CA ALA A 128 10.92 -32.85 19.28
C ALA A 128 10.12 -32.30 18.10
N GLY A 129 9.35 -33.17 17.43
CA GLY A 129 8.47 -32.79 16.33
C GLY A 129 7.32 -31.87 16.77
N CYS A 130 6.70 -32.13 17.93
CA CYS A 130 5.67 -31.24 18.48
C CYS A 130 6.24 -29.84 18.78
N ILE A 131 7.41 -29.76 19.42
CA ILE A 131 8.08 -28.50 19.75
C ILE A 131 8.40 -27.71 18.47
N GLN A 132 8.97 -28.39 17.47
CA GLN A 132 9.34 -27.76 16.20
C GLN A 132 8.11 -27.22 15.46
N TRP A 133 7.01 -27.99 15.43
CA TRP A 133 5.77 -27.56 14.79
C TRP A 133 5.15 -26.34 15.49
N SER A 134 5.10 -26.32 16.83
CA SER A 134 4.62 -25.15 17.58
C SER A 134 5.48 -23.91 17.33
N ARG A 135 6.81 -24.07 17.26
CA ARG A 135 7.74 -22.99 16.88
C ARG A 135 7.51 -22.49 15.46
N GLN A 136 7.26 -23.39 14.50
CA GLN A 136 6.94 -22.99 13.13
C GLN A 136 5.66 -22.17 13.06
N LEU A 137 4.60 -22.55 13.79
CA LEU A 137 3.37 -21.76 13.84
C LEU A 137 3.60 -20.40 14.48
N LEU A 138 4.39 -20.33 15.55
CA LEU A 138 4.77 -19.07 16.18
C LEU A 138 5.56 -18.17 15.22
N ASN A 139 6.58 -18.70 14.55
CA ASN A 139 7.38 -17.95 13.59
C ASN A 139 6.53 -17.38 12.44
N ARG A 140 5.52 -18.12 11.97
CA ARG A 140 4.57 -17.65 10.95
C ARG A 140 3.70 -16.49 11.43
N ILE A 141 3.45 -16.37 12.73
CA ILE A 141 2.71 -15.24 13.32
C ILE A 141 3.64 -14.06 13.55
N THR A 142 4.82 -14.30 14.11
CA THR A 142 5.73 -13.21 14.52
C THR A 142 6.51 -12.59 13.37
N GLY A 143 6.40 -13.12 12.14
CA GLY A 143 7.13 -12.63 10.97
C GLY A 143 8.66 -12.79 11.09
N LEU A 144 9.12 -13.59 12.06
CA LEU A 144 10.53 -13.94 12.24
C LEU A 144 10.82 -15.20 11.44
N ALA A 145 11.14 -15.00 10.16
CA ALA A 145 11.78 -15.99 9.29
C ALA A 145 13.01 -15.35 8.66
#